data_AF-A0A939Y2G5-F1
#
_entry.id   AF-A0A939Y2G5-F1
#
_cell.length_a   1.000
_cell.length_b   1.000
_cell.length_c   1.000
_cell.angle_alpha   90.00
_cell.angle_beta   90.00
_cell.angle_gamma   90.00
#
_symmetry.space_group_name_H-M   'P 1'
#
loop_
_entity.id
_entity.type
_entity.pdbx_description
1 polymer ?
#
loop_
_entity_poly.entity_id
_entity_poly.type
_entity_poly.pdbx_seq_one_letter_code
_entity_poly.pdbx_strand_id
1 'polypeptide(L)'
;MKRKSIMVLLIICLLLASFPSRAKAASITPDLSFSGTTASCYVKITQRGKQITATMELWHGTTLVDSWSGNGTNSLTLNETHNGCVSGWTYTLKINGTIGGVAFSEITETATC
;
A
#
# COMPACT_ATOMS: atom_id res chain seq x y z
N MET A 1 35.48 40.82 22.20
CA MET A 1 35.55 39.74 21.18
C MET A 1 34.70 38.52 21.51
N LYS A 2 34.41 38.20 22.78
CA LYS A 2 33.64 37.01 23.20
C LYS A 2 32.16 36.95 22.76
N ARG A 3 31.46 38.10 22.65
CA ARG A 3 30.03 38.16 22.28
C ARG A 3 29.75 37.83 20.79
N LYS A 4 30.64 38.28 19.89
CA LYS A 4 30.51 38.01 18.44
C LYS A 4 30.79 36.54 18.10
N SER A 5 31.73 35.90 18.80
CA SER A 5 32.04 34.48 18.62
C SER A 5 30.92 33.54 19.05
N ILE A 6 30.21 33.87 20.15
CA ILE A 6 29.07 33.08 20.64
C ILE A 6 27.90 33.14 19.66
N MET A 7 27.65 34.32 19.08
CA MET A 7 26.56 34.53 18.12
C MET A 7 26.80 33.78 16.80
N VAL A 8 28.05 33.77 16.31
CA VAL A 8 28.44 33.01 15.10
C VAL A 8 28.29 31.50 15.31
N LEU A 9 28.64 30.98 16.50
CA LEU A 9 28.50 29.56 16.83
C LEU A 9 27.03 29.10 16.89
N LEU A 10 26.14 29.95 17.40
CA LEU A 10 24.69 29.69 17.45
C LEU A 10 24.04 29.64 16.06
N ILE A 11 24.48 30.47 15.12
CA ILE A 11 23.96 30.49 13.74
C ILE A 11 24.39 29.24 12.97
N ILE A 12 25.60 28.71 13.22
CA ILE A 12 26.12 27.49 12.59
C ILE A 12 25.39 26.24 13.09
N CYS A 13 25.02 26.17 14.38
CA CYS A 13 24.20 25.07 14.91
C CYS A 13 22.78 25.02 14.33
N LEU A 14 22.18 26.17 13.97
CA LEU A 14 20.83 26.21 13.39
C LEU A 14 20.78 25.67 11.96
N LEU A 15 21.88 25.75 11.20
CA LEU A 15 21.94 25.29 9.80
C LEU A 15 22.06 23.77 9.66
N LEU A 16 22.41 23.06 10.73
CA LEU A 16 22.65 21.61 10.71
C LEU A 16 21.42 20.77 11.11
N ALA A 17 20.34 21.40 11.58
CA ALA A 17 19.15 20.69 12.04
C ALA A 17 18.14 20.44 10.91
N SER A 18 18.57 19.87 9.78
CA SER A 18 17.66 19.25 8.82
C SER A 18 17.78 17.73 8.94
N PHE A 19 17.11 17.17 9.95
CA PHE A 19 16.92 15.73 10.00
C PHE A 19 15.92 15.36 8.90
N PRO A 20 16.31 14.61 7.86
CA PRO A 20 15.31 14.01 7.00
C PRO A 20 14.46 13.11 7.90
N SER A 21 13.19 13.45 8.06
CA SER A 21 12.26 12.57 8.75
C SER A 21 12.30 11.25 8.00
N ARG A 22 12.78 10.19 8.68
CA ARG A 22 12.89 8.86 8.08
C ARG A 22 11.49 8.49 7.60
N ALA A 23 11.27 8.57 6.29
CA ALA A 23 9.97 8.28 5.71
C ALA A 23 9.57 6.88 6.19
N LYS A 24 8.42 6.77 6.85
CA LYS A 24 7.95 5.45 7.28
C LYS A 24 7.81 4.57 6.04
N ALA A 25 8.29 3.34 6.14
CA ALA A 25 8.11 2.34 5.10
C ALA A 25 6.61 2.18 4.81
N ALA A 26 6.27 1.95 3.55
CA ALA A 26 4.92 1.58 3.17
C ALA A 26 4.54 0.26 3.85
N SER A 27 3.28 0.12 4.22
CA SER A 27 2.69 -1.14 4.68
C SER A 27 1.55 -1.50 3.73
N ILE A 28 1.63 -2.71 3.15
CA ILE A 28 0.63 -3.29 2.26
C ILE A 28 0.18 -4.59 2.92
N THR A 29 -1.11 -4.72 3.18
CA THR A 29 -1.71 -5.88 3.86
C THR A 29 -2.90 -6.37 3.04
N PRO A 30 -2.67 -7.34 2.15
CA PRO A 30 -3.73 -8.02 1.42
C PRO A 30 -4.42 -9.08 2.29
N ASP A 31 -5.65 -9.44 1.92
CA ASP A 31 -6.36 -10.62 2.42
C ASP A 31 -7.31 -11.14 1.33
N LEU A 32 -7.38 -12.46 1.22
CA LEU A 32 -8.33 -13.16 0.37
C LEU A 32 -8.95 -14.29 1.19
N SER A 33 -10.27 -14.25 1.35
CA SER A 33 -11.01 -15.27 2.08
C SER A 33 -12.33 -15.60 1.39
N PHE A 34 -12.93 -16.73 1.77
CA PHE A 34 -14.15 -17.23 1.16
C PHE A 34 -15.22 -17.52 2.20
N SER A 35 -16.46 -17.20 1.84
CA SER A 35 -17.66 -17.60 2.58
C SER A 35 -18.63 -18.25 1.60
N GLY A 36 -18.66 -19.59 1.59
CA GLY A 36 -19.30 -20.34 0.51
C GLY A 36 -18.65 -20.01 -0.84
N THR A 37 -19.45 -19.61 -1.82
CA THR A 37 -18.99 -19.23 -3.17
C THR A 37 -18.70 -17.72 -3.32
N THR A 38 -18.63 -16.99 -2.21
CA THR A 38 -18.37 -15.55 -2.19
C THR A 38 -16.94 -15.29 -1.72
N ALA A 39 -16.13 -14.71 -2.61
CA ALA A 39 -14.81 -14.20 -2.28
C ALA A 39 -14.92 -12.85 -1.57
N SER A 40 -14.18 -12.69 -0.48
CA SER A 40 -13.90 -11.41 0.17
C SER A 40 -12.48 -11.02 -0.19
N CYS A 41 -12.35 -9.93 -0.95
CA CYS A 41 -11.08 -9.42 -1.47
C CYS A 41 -10.75 -8.12 -0.75
N TYR A 42 -9.61 -8.08 -0.07
CA TYR A 42 -9.21 -6.94 0.74
C TYR A 42 -7.77 -6.56 0.50
N VAL A 43 -7.51 -5.25 0.49
CA VAL A 43 -6.17 -4.73 0.69
C VAL A 43 -6.19 -3.41 1.44
N LYS A 44 -5.26 -3.26 2.37
CA LYS A 44 -4.93 -1.99 3.02
C LYS A 44 -3.51 -1.58 2.70
N ILE A 45 -3.35 -0.37 2.16
CA ILE A 45 -2.07 0.24 1.84
C ILE A 45 -1.93 1.51 2.67
N THR A 46 -0.82 1.68 3.39
CA THR A 46 -0.57 2.89 4.19
C THR A 46 0.85 3.41 3.98
N GLN A 47 0.95 4.70 3.68
CA GLN A 47 2.20 5.45 3.72
C GLN A 47 1.90 6.94 3.91
N ARG A 48 2.26 7.49 5.07
CA ARG A 48 2.00 8.90 5.41
C ARG A 48 2.67 9.86 4.42
N GLY A 49 1.94 10.90 4.03
CA GLY A 49 2.37 11.95 3.12
C GLY A 49 2.45 11.53 1.66
N LYS A 50 1.97 10.34 1.30
CA LYS A 50 2.02 9.82 -0.07
C LYS A 50 0.61 9.61 -0.63
N GLN A 51 0.45 9.93 -1.91
CA GLN A 51 -0.67 9.47 -2.72
C GLN A 51 -0.48 7.99 -3.02
N ILE A 52 -1.56 7.22 -2.99
CA ILE A 52 -1.56 5.79 -3.26
C ILE A 52 -2.60 5.55 -4.35
N THR A 53 -2.25 4.76 -5.35
CA THR A 53 -3.18 4.25 -6.36
C THR A 53 -2.93 2.76 -6.48
N ALA A 54 -3.97 1.94 -6.43
CA ALA A 54 -3.83 0.50 -6.56
C ALA A 54 -5.01 -0.13 -7.28
N THR A 55 -4.72 -1.25 -7.93
CA THR A 55 -5.68 -2.14 -8.56
C THR A 55 -5.52 -3.51 -7.92
N MET A 56 -6.66 -4.08 -7.54
CA MET A 56 -6.82 -5.39 -6.95
C MET A 56 -7.55 -6.28 -7.96
N GLU A 57 -6.94 -7.38 -8.34
CA GLU A 57 -7.46 -8.28 -9.37
C GLU A 57 -7.61 -9.69 -8.81
N LEU A 58 -8.80 -10.27 -8.97
CA LEU A 58 -9.05 -11.66 -8.61
C LEU A 58 -8.84 -12.54 -9.85
N TRP A 59 -8.02 -13.57 -9.72
CA TRP A 59 -7.66 -14.48 -10.81
C TRP A 59 -7.98 -15.93 -10.45
N HIS A 60 -8.37 -16.70 -11.47
CA HIS A 60 -8.37 -18.16 -11.43
C HIS A 60 -7.48 -18.69 -12.55
N GLY A 61 -6.30 -19.19 -12.19
CA GLY A 61 -5.26 -19.52 -13.17
C GLY A 61 -4.87 -18.29 -14.01
N THR A 62 -5.12 -18.34 -15.31
CA THR A 62 -4.86 -17.24 -16.26
C THR A 62 -6.10 -16.40 -16.57
N THR A 63 -7.24 -16.70 -15.95
CA THR A 63 -8.49 -15.99 -16.19
C THR A 63 -8.68 -14.91 -15.15
N LEU A 64 -8.82 -13.66 -15.60
CA LEU A 64 -9.22 -12.55 -14.75
C LEU A 64 -10.72 -12.71 -14.42
N VAL A 65 -11.03 -12.79 -13.13
CA VAL A 65 -12.39 -12.99 -12.61
C VAL A 65 -13.04 -11.64 -12.33
N ASP A 66 -12.30 -10.74 -11.66
CA ASP A 66 -12.78 -9.41 -11.32
C ASP A 66 -11.61 -8.43 -11.06
N SER A 67 -11.88 -7.13 -11.11
CA SER A 67 -10.87 -6.09 -10.91
C SER A 67 -11.47 -4.82 -10.30
N TRP A 68 -10.82 -4.31 -9.25
CA TRP A 68 -11.22 -3.11 -8.54
C TRP A 68 -10.04 -2.17 -8.38
N SER A 69 -10.23 -0.90 -8.68
CA SER A 69 -9.19 0.12 -8.60
C SER A 69 -9.61 1.25 -7.68
N GLY A 70 -8.65 1.85 -6.99
CA GLY A 70 -8.89 3.01 -6.16
C GLY A 70 -7.64 3.84 -5.89
N ASN A 71 -7.84 4.97 -5.23
CA ASN A 71 -6.77 5.86 -4.84
C ASN A 71 -7.07 6.51 -3.48
N GLY A 72 -6.02 6.95 -2.80
CA GLY A 72 -6.11 7.58 -1.49
C GLY A 72 -4.86 8.37 -1.14
N THR A 73 -4.92 9.13 -0.05
CA THR A 73 -3.75 9.85 0.51
C THR A 73 -3.51 9.37 1.92
N ASN A 74 -2.26 9.09 2.27
CA ASN A 74 -1.83 8.44 3.53
C ASN A 74 -2.26 6.97 3.67
N SER A 75 -3.46 6.62 3.22
CA SER A 75 -4.04 5.28 3.28
C SER A 75 -4.95 5.06 2.07
N LEU A 76 -5.01 3.82 1.60
CA LEU A 76 -6.02 3.29 0.67
C LEU A 76 -6.50 1.95 1.22
N THR A 77 -7.81 1.74 1.23
CA THR A 77 -8.42 0.45 1.56
C THR A 77 -9.36 0.09 0.42
N LEU A 78 -9.19 -1.11 -0.15
CA LEU A 78 -10.18 -1.73 -1.04
C LEU A 78 -10.75 -2.94 -0.30
N ASN A 79 -12.07 -3.04 -0.25
CA ASN A 79 -12.78 -4.11 0.46
C ASN A 79 -13.99 -4.49 -0.38
N GLU A 80 -13.78 -5.45 -1.28
CA GLU A 80 -14.72 -5.81 -2.32
C GLU A 80 -15.10 -7.28 -2.21
N THR A 81 -16.21 -7.65 -2.83
CA THR A 81 -16.68 -9.04 -2.83
C THR A 81 -17.02 -9.48 -4.23
N HIS A 82 -16.78 -10.76 -4.50
CA HIS A 82 -17.14 -11.39 -5.77
C HIS A 82 -17.94 -12.66 -5.50
N ASN A 83 -19.07 -12.82 -6.19
CA ASN A 83 -19.93 -14.00 -6.09
C ASN A 83 -19.75 -14.90 -7.31
N GLY A 84 -19.86 -16.22 -7.11
CA GLY A 84 -19.78 -17.19 -8.20
C GLY A 84 -18.44 -17.89 -8.31
N CYS A 85 -17.65 -17.90 -7.23
CA CYS A 85 -16.47 -18.74 -7.13
C CYS A 85 -16.86 -20.23 -7.04
N VAL A 86 -16.03 -21.11 -7.59
CA VAL A 86 -16.27 -22.54 -7.61
C VAL A 86 -15.56 -23.18 -6.41
N SER A 87 -16.31 -23.90 -5.58
CA SER A 87 -15.75 -24.57 -4.41
C SER A 87 -14.68 -25.59 -4.80
N GLY A 88 -13.58 -25.59 -4.06
CA GLY A 88 -12.39 -26.41 -4.32
C GLY A 88 -11.40 -25.79 -5.32
N TRP A 89 -11.73 -24.67 -5.96
CA TRP A 89 -10.79 -23.96 -6.83
C TRP A 89 -9.96 -22.93 -6.07
N THR A 90 -8.68 -22.83 -6.45
CA THR A 90 -7.74 -21.86 -5.88
C THR A 90 -7.74 -20.58 -6.68
N TYR A 91 -7.98 -19.46 -6.01
CA TYR A 91 -7.95 -18.13 -6.59
C TYR A 91 -6.71 -17.38 -6.10
N THR A 92 -6.27 -16.41 -6.92
CA THR A 92 -5.14 -15.54 -6.62
C THR A 92 -5.60 -14.08 -6.67
N LEU A 93 -5.44 -13.37 -5.57
CA LEU A 93 -5.60 -11.93 -5.50
C LEU A 93 -4.26 -11.26 -5.83
N LYS A 94 -4.22 -10.45 -6.88
CA LYS A 94 -3.04 -9.68 -7.27
C LYS A 94 -3.27 -8.21 -6.99
N ILE A 95 -2.28 -7.56 -6.39
CA ILE A 95 -2.32 -6.13 -6.09
C ILE A 95 -1.14 -5.47 -6.78
N ASN A 96 -1.46 -4.52 -7.66
CA ASN A 96 -0.50 -3.68 -8.36
C ASN A 96 -0.86 -2.20 -8.16
N GLY A 97 0.11 -1.30 -8.35
CA GLY A 97 -0.14 0.12 -8.15
C GLY A 97 1.11 0.95 -7.89
N THR A 98 0.89 2.16 -7.40
CA THR A 98 1.94 3.13 -7.08
C THR A 98 1.75 3.76 -5.71
N ILE A 99 2.86 4.11 -5.05
CA ILE A 99 2.86 4.94 -3.84
C ILE A 99 3.82 6.11 -4.05
N GLY A 100 3.28 7.32 -3.97
CA GLY A 100 4.02 8.55 -4.28
C GLY A 100 4.52 8.62 -5.72
N GLY A 101 3.79 7.98 -6.66
CA GLY A 101 4.18 7.89 -8.07
C GLY A 101 5.20 6.80 -8.39
N VAL A 102 5.67 6.03 -7.40
CA VAL A 102 6.60 4.91 -7.61
C VAL A 102 5.83 3.59 -7.55
N ALA A 103 5.99 2.75 -8.57
CA ALA A 103 5.37 1.42 -8.58
C ALA A 103 5.96 0.53 -7.49
N PHE A 104 5.11 -0.20 -6.78
CA PHE A 104 5.54 -1.24 -5.83
C PHE A 104 5.56 -2.62 -6.51
N SER A 105 6.33 -3.56 -5.95
CA SER A 105 6.36 -4.95 -6.41
C SER A 105 4.98 -5.58 -6.28
N GLU A 106 4.52 -6.29 -7.31
CA GLU A 106 3.24 -7.00 -7.28
C GLU A 106 3.15 -7.88 -6.03
N ILE A 107 2.03 -7.75 -5.31
CA ILE A 107 1.72 -8.55 -4.13
C ILE A 107 0.65 -9.54 -4.52
N THR A 108 0.80 -10.78 -4.07
CA THR A 108 -0.12 -11.87 -4.39
C THR A 108 -0.56 -12.60 -3.14
N GLU A 109 -1.85 -12.84 -2.99
CA GLU A 109 -2.41 -13.74 -1.97
C GLU A 109 -3.24 -14.83 -2.64
N THR A 110 -3.20 -16.03 -2.09
CA THR A 110 -3.90 -17.19 -2.65
C THR A 110 -4.76 -17.87 -1.60
N ALA A 111 -5.99 -18.22 -1.97
CA ALA A 111 -6.88 -18.99 -1.13
C ALA A 111 -7.80 -19.88 -1.98
N THR A 112 -8.29 -20.95 -1.38
CA THR A 112 -9.21 -21.91 -2.02
C THR A 112 -10.64 -21.64 -1.54
N CYS A 113 -11.57 -21.58 -2.50
CA CYS A 113 -12.99 -21.37 -2.27
C CYS A 113 -13.69 -22.59 -1.66
#